data_AF-A0A9J7BTZ7-F1
#
_entry.id   AF-A0A9J7BTZ7-F1
#
_cell.length_a   1.000
_cell.length_b   1.000
_cell.length_c   1.000
_cell.angle_alpha   90.00
_cell.angle_beta   90.00
_cell.angle_gamma   90.00
#
_symmetry.space_group_name_H-M   'P 1'
#
loop_
_entity.id
_entity.type
_entity.pdbx_description
1 polymer ?
#
loop_
_entity_poly.entity_id
_entity_poly.type
_entity_poly.pdbx_seq_one_letter_code
_entity_poly.pdbx_strand_id
1 'polypeptide(L)'
;MATFLPPIEQPKGLTMKLVYAGTRRQFGKVLTPLKVFAARLPIAFGAFYGKISKLDKKLTLPAETQMLVREQVAHMNVCEFCIDIGRAFAIKASMNEAKFDALADYRTSPLFTAADRAALDYVTELTRDKQVNPATFARLAQHFTERQICEIVWLVASEHVYNITNIGLNIHSDMLCDITKKKNATA
;
A
#
# COMPACT_ATOMS: atom_id res chain seq x y z
N MET A 1 -8.67 15.62 -10.73
CA MET A 1 -8.78 14.87 -12.00
C MET A 1 -9.90 13.84 -11.87
N ALA A 2 -10.61 13.53 -12.96
CA ALA A 2 -11.72 12.60 -12.94
C ALA A 2 -11.25 11.15 -13.20
N THR A 3 -11.86 10.18 -12.51
CA THR A 3 -11.66 8.76 -12.78
C THR A 3 -12.24 8.39 -14.15
N PHE A 4 -11.68 7.36 -14.81
CA PHE A 4 -12.19 6.94 -16.13
C PHE A 4 -13.60 6.35 -16.10
N LEU A 5 -14.00 5.77 -14.96
CA LEU A 5 -15.37 5.33 -14.72
C LEU A 5 -15.99 6.19 -13.59
N PRO A 6 -17.27 6.59 -13.71
CA PRO A 6 -17.92 7.36 -12.66
C PRO A 6 -18.05 6.54 -11.37
N PRO A 7 -17.85 7.13 -10.18
CA PRO A 7 -18.08 6.46 -8.91
C PRO A 7 -19.54 5.98 -8.76
N ILE A 8 -19.75 4.76 -8.27
CA ILE A 8 -21.07 4.28 -7.87
C ILE A 8 -21.34 4.76 -6.44
N GLU A 9 -22.17 5.79 -6.30
CA GLU A 9 -22.51 6.36 -4.99
C GLU A 9 -23.57 5.54 -4.23
N GLN A 10 -24.46 4.85 -4.96
CA GLN A 10 -25.51 4.01 -4.39
C GLN A 10 -25.31 2.54 -4.81
N PRO A 11 -24.66 1.71 -3.98
CA PRO A 11 -24.44 0.31 -4.33
C PRO A 11 -25.74 -0.49 -4.25
N LYS A 12 -25.89 -1.44 -5.18
CA LYS A 12 -26.95 -2.45 -5.15
C LYS A 12 -26.55 -3.61 -4.22
N GLY A 13 -27.56 -4.24 -3.60
CA GLY A 13 -27.36 -5.39 -2.71
C GLY A 13 -26.93 -5.01 -1.29
N LEU A 14 -27.38 -5.80 -0.31
CA LEU A 14 -27.13 -5.55 1.11
C LEU A 14 -25.63 -5.61 1.44
N THR A 15 -24.91 -6.57 0.88
CA THR A 15 -23.49 -6.77 1.19
C THR A 15 -22.64 -5.57 0.82
N MET A 16 -22.81 -5.02 -0.39
CA MET A 16 -22.05 -3.83 -0.80
C MET A 16 -22.43 -2.58 -0.01
N LYS A 17 -23.71 -2.43 0.38
CA LYS A 17 -24.13 -1.36 1.31
C LYS A 17 -23.40 -1.47 2.66
N LEU A 18 -23.24 -2.68 3.20
CA LEU A 18 -22.49 -2.92 4.43
C LEU A 18 -21.00 -2.60 4.26
N VAL A 19 -20.37 -2.98 3.14
CA VAL A 19 -18.98 -2.63 2.84
C VAL A 19 -18.81 -1.11 2.76
N TYR A 20 -19.73 -0.40 2.09
CA TYR A 20 -19.72 1.06 2.03
C TYR A 20 -19.86 1.70 3.42
N ALA A 21 -20.76 1.19 4.26
CA ALA A 21 -20.90 1.67 5.63
C ALA A 21 -19.63 1.44 6.47
N GLY A 22 -19.01 0.26 6.33
CA GLY A 22 -17.76 -0.09 7.02
C GLY A 22 -16.61 0.83 6.61
N THR A 23 -16.43 1.10 5.32
CA THR A 23 -15.40 2.02 4.84
C THR A 23 -15.62 3.44 5.35
N ARG A 24 -16.85 3.97 5.33
CA ARG A 24 -17.15 5.29 5.91
C ARG A 24 -16.79 5.35 7.40
N ARG A 25 -17.12 4.32 8.17
CA ARG A 25 -16.78 4.25 9.59
C ARG A 25 -15.27 4.27 9.81
N GLN A 26 -14.54 3.47 9.04
CA GLN A 26 -13.08 3.34 9.19
C GLN A 26 -12.33 4.59 8.70
N PHE A 27 -12.62 5.03 7.48
CA PHE A 27 -11.84 6.05 6.77
C PHE A 27 -12.51 7.44 6.71
N GLY A 28 -13.74 7.59 7.23
CA GLY A 28 -14.52 8.83 7.13
C GLY A 28 -15.22 9.02 5.78
N LYS A 29 -14.92 8.19 4.77
CA LYS A 29 -15.54 8.19 3.45
C LYS A 29 -15.54 6.78 2.84
N VAL A 30 -16.31 6.59 1.76
CA VAL A 30 -16.19 5.40 0.93
C VAL A 30 -15.00 5.58 0.00
N LEU A 31 -14.07 4.62 0.04
CA LEU A 31 -12.84 4.68 -0.77
C LEU A 31 -13.17 4.67 -2.26
N THR A 32 -12.48 5.51 -3.03
CA THR A 32 -12.70 5.63 -4.48
C THR A 32 -12.48 4.31 -5.24
N PRO A 33 -11.46 3.48 -4.95
CA PRO A 33 -11.33 2.14 -5.55
C PRO A 33 -12.53 1.24 -5.32
N LEU A 34 -13.21 1.36 -4.17
CA LEU A 34 -14.42 0.60 -3.90
C LEU A 34 -15.57 1.07 -4.80
N LYS A 35 -15.72 2.39 -4.98
CA LYS A 35 -16.79 2.98 -5.81
C LYS A 35 -16.57 2.82 -7.31
N VAL A 36 -15.32 2.79 -7.75
CA VAL A 36 -14.93 2.80 -9.17
C VAL A 36 -14.65 1.38 -9.68
N PHE A 37 -13.93 0.57 -8.91
CA PHE A 37 -13.54 -0.77 -9.34
C PHE A 37 -14.40 -1.87 -8.69
N ALA A 38 -14.32 -2.03 -7.37
CA ALA A 38 -14.85 -3.23 -6.71
C ALA A 38 -16.39 -3.33 -6.76
N ALA A 39 -17.11 -2.21 -6.77
CA ALA A 39 -18.57 -2.20 -6.90
C ALA A 39 -19.10 -2.75 -8.25
N ARG A 40 -18.23 -2.95 -9.24
CA ARG A 40 -18.58 -3.51 -10.56
C ARG A 40 -18.24 -5.00 -10.69
N LEU A 41 -17.55 -5.57 -9.71
CA LEU A 41 -17.07 -6.95 -9.78
C LEU A 41 -17.90 -7.89 -8.91
N PRO A 42 -17.95 -9.18 -9.26
CA PRO A 42 -18.49 -10.21 -8.37
C PRO A 42 -17.82 -10.17 -6.99
N ILE A 43 -18.57 -10.51 -5.95
CA ILE A 43 -18.07 -10.45 -4.57
C ILE A 43 -16.84 -11.32 -4.30
N ALA A 44 -16.62 -12.36 -5.12
CA ALA A 44 -15.44 -13.20 -5.08
C ALA A 44 -14.13 -12.39 -5.27
N PHE A 45 -14.14 -11.32 -6.07
CA PHE A 45 -12.99 -10.42 -6.22
C PHE A 45 -12.72 -9.65 -4.92
N GLY A 46 -13.78 -9.17 -4.24
CA GLY A 46 -13.64 -8.58 -2.91
C GLY A 46 -13.08 -9.58 -1.88
N ALA A 47 -13.51 -10.84 -1.95
CA ALA A 47 -12.97 -11.90 -1.10
C ALA A 47 -11.48 -12.17 -1.37
N PHE A 48 -11.02 -12.07 -2.62
CA PHE A 48 -9.61 -12.16 -2.97
C PHE A 48 -8.77 -11.05 -2.30
N TYR A 49 -9.19 -9.78 -2.40
CA TYR A 49 -8.53 -8.68 -1.70
C TYR A 49 -8.54 -8.86 -0.18
N GLY A 50 -9.68 -9.32 0.38
CA GLY A 50 -9.76 -9.70 1.78
C GLY A 50 -8.79 -10.82 2.17
N LYS A 51 -8.47 -11.73 1.25
CA LYS A 51 -7.49 -12.80 1.44
C LYS A 51 -6.06 -12.26 1.46
N ILE A 52 -5.72 -11.30 0.58
CA ILE A 52 -4.42 -10.60 0.63
C ILE A 52 -4.22 -9.97 2.02
N SER A 53 -5.19 -9.20 2.50
CA SER A 53 -5.11 -8.60 3.85
C SER A 53 -4.97 -9.63 4.98
N LYS A 54 -5.59 -10.81 4.86
CA LYS A 54 -5.42 -11.90 5.83
C LYS A 54 -4.04 -12.54 5.77
N LEU A 55 -3.44 -12.64 4.58
CA LEU A 55 -2.09 -13.16 4.38
C LEU A 55 -1.04 -12.19 4.92
N ASP A 56 -1.23 -10.88 4.75
CA ASP A 56 -0.33 -9.86 5.29
C ASP A 56 -0.20 -9.94 6.83
N LYS A 57 -1.27 -10.35 7.52
CA LYS A 57 -1.25 -10.59 8.98
C LYS A 57 -0.46 -11.84 9.39
N LYS A 58 0.05 -12.63 8.44
CA LYS A 58 0.87 -13.84 8.67
C LYS A 58 2.35 -13.61 8.38
N LEU A 59 2.72 -12.42 7.92
CA LEU A 59 4.11 -12.05 7.65
C LEU A 59 4.89 -11.96 8.97
N THR A 60 6.16 -12.34 8.90
CA THR A 60 7.14 -12.26 9.98
C THR A 60 8.08 -11.06 9.84
N LEU A 61 8.07 -10.43 8.67
CA LEU A 61 8.77 -9.17 8.40
C LEU A 61 8.29 -8.08 9.38
N PRO A 62 9.18 -7.24 9.94
CA PRO A 62 8.76 -6.14 10.80
C PRO A 62 7.73 -5.23 10.11
N ALA A 63 6.71 -4.78 10.85
CA ALA A 63 5.59 -4.01 10.29
C ALA A 63 6.07 -2.72 9.59
N GLU A 64 7.08 -2.05 10.14
CA GLU A 64 7.70 -0.87 9.53
C GLU A 64 8.32 -1.22 8.17
N THR A 65 9.11 -2.31 8.08
CA THR A 65 9.69 -2.78 6.81
C THR A 65 8.61 -3.15 5.80
N GLN A 66 7.52 -3.82 6.22
CA GLN A 66 6.42 -4.13 5.32
C GLN A 66 5.84 -2.87 4.68
N MET A 67 5.66 -1.82 5.47
CA MET A 67 5.13 -0.55 5.00
C MET A 67 6.10 0.21 4.10
N LEU A 68 7.39 0.26 4.44
CA LEU A 68 8.42 0.86 3.58
C LEU A 68 8.49 0.18 2.20
N VAL A 69 8.38 -1.15 2.16
CA VAL A 69 8.34 -1.92 0.91
C VAL A 69 7.13 -1.53 0.07
N ARG A 70 5.92 -1.52 0.65
CA ARG A 70 4.69 -1.16 -0.08
C ARG A 70 4.74 0.29 -0.57
N GLU A 71 5.16 1.20 0.29
CA GLU A 71 5.27 2.62 -0.02
C GLU A 71 6.25 2.82 -1.19
N GLN A 72 7.43 2.19 -1.15
CA GLN A 72 8.41 2.30 -2.24
C GLN A 72 7.85 1.84 -3.58
N VAL A 73 7.13 0.70 -3.61
CA VAL A 73 6.49 0.21 -4.84
C VAL A 73 5.42 1.20 -5.34
N ALA A 74 4.59 1.72 -4.43
CA ALA A 74 3.55 2.69 -4.76
C ALA A 74 4.11 4.00 -5.32
N HIS A 75 5.20 4.52 -4.74
CA HIS A 75 5.91 5.71 -5.24
C HIS A 75 6.51 5.47 -6.63
N MET A 76 7.17 4.33 -6.84
CA MET A 76 7.76 3.98 -8.14
C MET A 76 6.72 3.80 -9.24
N ASN A 77 5.56 3.24 -8.90
CA ASN A 77 4.45 3.07 -9.83
C ASN A 77 3.56 4.33 -9.92
N VAL A 78 3.83 5.38 -9.15
CA VAL A 78 3.04 6.62 -9.09
C VAL A 78 1.55 6.36 -8.77
N CYS A 79 1.27 5.39 -7.89
CA CYS A 79 -0.10 5.15 -7.43
C CYS A 79 -0.48 6.14 -6.31
N GLU A 80 -1.01 7.30 -6.67
CA GLU A 80 -1.40 8.35 -5.70
C GLU A 80 -2.33 7.85 -4.59
N PHE A 81 -3.32 7.01 -4.91
CA PHE A 81 -4.20 6.43 -3.91
C PHE A 81 -3.44 5.54 -2.92
N CYS A 82 -2.51 4.73 -3.44
CA CYS A 82 -1.76 3.77 -2.64
C CYS A 82 -0.78 4.48 -1.69
N ILE A 83 -0.14 5.57 -2.17
CA ILE A 83 0.68 6.48 -1.36
C ILE A 83 -0.16 7.14 -0.25
N ASP A 84 -1.33 7.68 -0.58
CA ASP A 84 -2.21 8.34 0.38
C ASP A 84 -2.70 7.38 1.49
N ILE A 85 -3.19 6.19 1.11
CA ILE A 85 -3.67 5.21 2.09
C ILE A 85 -2.52 4.63 2.92
N GLY A 86 -1.34 4.41 2.32
CA GLY A 86 -0.13 3.97 3.01
C GLY A 86 0.27 4.96 4.11
N ARG A 87 0.36 6.25 3.76
CA ARG A 87 0.65 7.32 4.72
C ARG A 87 -0.40 7.44 5.81
N ALA A 88 -1.69 7.34 5.48
CA ALA A 88 -2.77 7.38 6.48
C ALA A 88 -2.65 6.22 7.50
N PHE A 89 -2.26 5.03 7.04
CA PHE A 89 -1.97 3.91 7.95
C PHE A 89 -0.72 4.14 8.80
N ALA A 90 0.33 4.76 8.25
CA ALA A 90 1.57 5.04 8.98
C ALA A 90 1.29 5.96 10.17
N ILE A 91 0.54 7.04 9.93
CA ILE A 91 0.09 7.99 10.97
C ILE A 91 -0.75 7.27 12.01
N LYS A 92 -1.73 6.46 11.58
CA LYS A 92 -2.63 5.74 12.50
C LYS A 92 -1.89 4.71 13.37
N ALA A 93 -0.83 4.11 12.84
CA ALA A 93 0.00 3.15 13.56
C ALA A 93 1.10 3.82 14.40
N SER A 94 1.11 5.16 14.48
CA SER A 94 2.16 5.94 15.15
C SER A 94 3.58 5.56 14.71
N MET A 95 3.73 5.24 13.42
CA MET A 95 5.03 4.94 12.85
C MET A 95 5.86 6.21 12.67
N ASN A 96 7.16 6.05 12.42
CA ASN A 96 8.08 7.15 12.21
C ASN A 96 7.76 7.92 10.90
N GLU A 97 6.86 8.90 10.98
CA GLU A 97 6.44 9.74 9.85
C GLU A 97 7.64 10.37 9.13
N ALA A 98 8.67 10.79 9.86
CA ALA A 98 9.87 11.38 9.27
C ALA A 98 10.61 10.40 8.34
N LYS A 99 10.59 9.10 8.66
CA LYS A 99 11.19 8.07 7.80
C LYS A 99 10.37 7.84 6.52
N PHE A 100 9.03 7.87 6.60
CA PHE A 100 8.17 7.80 5.41
C PHE A 100 8.36 9.01 4.51
N ASP A 101 8.40 10.21 5.09
CA ASP A 101 8.60 11.45 4.34
C ASP A 101 10.00 11.51 3.71
N ALA A 102 11.00 10.85 4.30
CA ALA A 102 12.36 10.74 3.76
C ALA A 102 12.58 9.54 2.82
N LEU A 103 11.52 8.82 2.41
CA LEU A 103 11.66 7.60 1.61
C LEU A 103 12.32 7.84 0.25
N ALA A 104 12.06 8.98 -0.39
CA ALA A 104 12.73 9.33 -1.65
C ALA A 104 14.27 9.40 -1.53
N ASP A 105 14.76 9.74 -0.33
CA ASP A 105 16.17 9.92 -0.01
C ASP A 105 16.73 8.77 0.84
N TYR A 106 16.11 7.58 0.82
CA TYR A 106 16.47 6.47 1.71
C TYR A 106 17.96 6.05 1.60
N ARG A 107 18.60 6.31 0.46
CA ARG A 107 20.02 5.98 0.20
C ARG A 107 21.01 6.91 0.90
N THR A 108 20.59 8.06 1.41
CA THR A 108 21.47 9.03 2.09
C THR A 108 20.93 9.44 3.45
N SER A 109 19.62 9.36 3.67
CA SER A 109 18.97 9.74 4.93
C SER A 109 19.45 8.89 6.12
N PRO A 110 19.83 9.49 7.26
CA PRO A 110 20.27 8.74 8.44
C PRO A 110 19.16 7.95 9.13
N LEU A 111 17.89 8.15 8.72
CA LEU A 111 16.73 7.44 9.28
C LEU A 111 16.65 5.97 8.85
N PHE A 112 17.42 5.56 7.85
CA PHE A 112 17.38 4.22 7.26
C PHE A 112 18.60 3.40 7.65
N THR A 113 18.33 2.22 8.22
CA THR A 113 19.34 1.22 8.56
C THR A 113 19.91 0.54 7.31
N ALA A 114 20.98 -0.24 7.47
CA ALA A 114 21.51 -1.07 6.37
C ALA A 114 20.46 -2.08 5.86
N ALA A 115 19.69 -2.68 6.77
CA ALA A 115 18.62 -3.61 6.41
C ALA A 115 17.50 -2.93 5.61
N ASP A 116 17.09 -1.71 6.00
CA ASP A 116 16.08 -0.94 5.26
C ASP A 116 16.57 -0.64 3.84
N ARG A 117 17.81 -0.18 3.69
CA ARG A 117 18.39 0.12 2.37
C ARG A 117 18.50 -1.11 1.49
N ALA A 118 18.90 -2.25 2.05
CA ALA A 118 18.99 -3.49 1.31
C ALA A 118 17.61 -3.94 0.80
N ALA A 119 16.56 -3.83 1.62
CA ALA A 119 15.18 -4.08 1.22
C ALA A 119 14.72 -3.11 0.13
N LEU A 120 14.94 -1.81 0.30
CA LEU A 120 14.49 -0.78 -0.63
C LEU A 120 15.24 -0.82 -1.97
N ASP A 121 16.54 -1.16 -1.99
CA ASP A 121 17.29 -1.38 -3.22
C ASP A 121 16.76 -2.59 -3.99
N TYR A 122 16.54 -3.71 -3.29
CA TYR A 122 15.95 -4.91 -3.89
C TYR A 122 14.57 -4.64 -4.49
N VAL A 123 13.68 -3.99 -3.73
CA VAL A 123 12.34 -3.61 -4.16
C VAL A 123 12.39 -2.65 -5.35
N THR A 124 13.36 -1.73 -5.35
CA THR A 124 13.53 -0.76 -6.44
C THR A 124 13.91 -1.45 -7.74
N GLU A 125 14.91 -2.32 -7.73
CA GLU A 125 15.31 -3.10 -8.91
C GLU A 125 14.16 -4.00 -9.38
N LEU A 126 13.57 -4.77 -8.47
CA LEU A 126 12.48 -5.69 -8.82
C LEU A 126 11.27 -4.96 -9.41
N THR A 127 10.95 -3.77 -8.91
CA THR A 127 9.80 -2.98 -9.40
C THR A 127 10.09 -2.32 -10.74
N ARG A 128 11.24 -1.67 -10.92
CA ARG A 128 11.56 -0.96 -12.17
C ARG A 128 11.96 -1.91 -13.29
N ASP A 129 12.88 -2.81 -13.00
CA ASP A 129 13.62 -3.58 -14.01
C ASP A 129 13.03 -4.99 -14.20
N LYS A 130 12.12 -5.41 -13.30
CA LYS A 130 11.57 -6.78 -13.22
C LYS A 130 12.65 -7.86 -13.11
N GLN A 131 13.84 -7.45 -12.67
CA GLN A 131 15.04 -8.24 -12.47
C GLN A 131 15.76 -7.67 -11.25
N VAL A 132 16.59 -8.49 -10.61
CA VAL A 132 17.40 -8.06 -9.47
C VAL A 132 18.84 -8.48 -9.72
N ASN A 133 19.78 -7.58 -9.50
CA ASN A 133 21.19 -7.88 -9.57
C ASN A 133 21.58 -8.89 -8.47
N PRO A 134 22.34 -9.95 -8.79
CA PRO A 134 22.81 -10.90 -7.77
C PRO A 134 23.51 -10.25 -6.57
N ALA A 135 24.25 -9.15 -6.77
CA ALA A 135 24.87 -8.42 -5.67
C ALA A 135 23.85 -7.70 -4.77
N THR A 136 22.74 -7.22 -5.34
CA THR A 136 21.64 -6.62 -4.56
C THR A 136 20.89 -7.69 -3.75
N PHE A 137 20.63 -8.85 -4.35
CA PHE A 137 20.09 -10.00 -3.63
C PHE A 137 21.03 -10.46 -2.50
N ALA A 138 22.34 -10.54 -2.75
CA ALA A 138 23.32 -10.94 -1.75
C ALA A 138 23.34 -9.99 -0.54
N ARG A 139 23.21 -8.67 -0.76
CA ARG A 139 23.08 -7.69 0.34
C ARG A 139 21.77 -7.88 1.11
N LEU A 140 20.66 -8.12 0.42
CA LEU A 140 19.38 -8.41 1.08
C LEU A 140 19.48 -9.64 1.99
N ALA A 141 20.09 -10.72 1.48
CA ALA A 141 20.22 -11.99 2.18
C ALA A 141 21.09 -11.92 3.45
N GLN A 142 21.90 -10.88 3.63
CA GLN A 142 22.63 -10.64 4.88
C GLN A 142 21.74 -10.16 6.03
N HIS A 143 20.56 -9.61 5.72
CA HIS A 143 19.68 -8.96 6.71
C HIS A 143 18.37 -9.70 6.95
N PHE A 144 17.92 -10.53 6.00
CA PHE A 144 16.61 -11.16 6.04
C PHE A 144 16.71 -12.67 5.86
N THR A 145 15.87 -13.40 6.58
CA THR A 145 15.70 -14.85 6.38
C THR A 145 15.07 -15.14 5.01
N GLU A 146 15.24 -16.36 4.50
CA GLU A 146 14.61 -16.80 3.25
C GLU A 146 13.09 -16.56 3.24
N ARG A 147 12.43 -16.83 4.38
CA ARG A 147 11.00 -16.52 4.55
C ARG A 147 10.72 -15.03 4.38
N GLN A 148 11.46 -14.16 5.08
CA GLN A 148 11.27 -12.72 4.99
C GLN A 148 11.55 -12.17 3.58
N ILE A 149 12.50 -12.74 2.85
CA ILE A 149 12.75 -12.39 1.45
C ILE A 149 11.54 -12.73 0.58
N CYS A 150 10.98 -13.93 0.72
CA CYS A 150 9.73 -14.30 0.05
C CYS A 150 8.56 -13.38 0.43
N GLU A 151 8.50 -12.94 1.70
CA GLU A 151 7.51 -11.97 2.17
C GLU A 151 7.69 -10.59 1.51
N ILE A 152 8.93 -10.13 1.31
CA ILE A 152 9.22 -8.89 0.54
C ILE A 152 8.72 -9.03 -0.90
N VAL A 153 9.00 -10.14 -1.57
CA VAL A 153 8.50 -10.40 -2.94
C VAL A 153 6.97 -10.42 -2.98
N TRP A 154 6.33 -11.04 -1.99
CA TRP A 154 4.87 -11.02 -1.85
C TRP A 154 4.31 -9.61 -1.70
N LEU A 155 4.94 -8.76 -0.90
CA LEU A 155 4.52 -7.37 -0.73
C LEU A 155 4.63 -6.61 -2.06
N VAL A 156 5.73 -6.79 -2.81
CA VAL A 156 5.89 -6.20 -4.15
C VAL A 156 4.79 -6.67 -5.09
N ALA A 157 4.54 -7.98 -5.16
CA ALA A 157 3.54 -8.55 -6.06
C ALA A 157 2.12 -8.09 -5.72
N SER A 158 1.74 -8.15 -4.44
CA SER A 158 0.40 -7.73 -4.00
C SER A 158 0.20 -6.22 -4.13
N GLU A 159 1.25 -5.40 -3.94
CA GLU A 159 1.19 -3.96 -4.17
C GLU A 159 0.97 -3.61 -5.64
N HIS A 160 1.59 -4.35 -6.57
CA HIS A 160 1.31 -4.18 -8.00
C HIS A 160 -0.16 -4.43 -8.36
N VAL A 161 -0.82 -5.40 -7.70
CA VAL A 161 -2.27 -5.63 -7.89
C VAL A 161 -3.07 -4.37 -7.52
N TYR A 162 -2.75 -3.72 -6.40
CA TYR A 162 -3.41 -2.48 -5.99
C TYR A 162 -3.08 -1.32 -6.93
N ASN A 163 -1.79 -1.14 -7.25
CA ASN A 163 -1.32 -0.03 -8.08
C ASN A 163 -1.95 -0.09 -9.46
N ILE A 164 -1.87 -1.22 -10.17
CA ILE A 164 -2.36 -1.32 -11.55
C ILE A 164 -3.89 -1.17 -11.61
N THR A 165 -4.61 -1.64 -10.58
CA THR A 165 -6.06 -1.48 -10.48
C THR A 165 -6.47 -0.02 -10.37
N ASN A 166 -5.73 0.77 -9.58
CA ASN A 166 -6.02 2.19 -9.38
C ASN A 166 -5.57 3.02 -10.57
N ILE A 167 -4.33 2.81 -11.04
CA ILE A 167 -3.73 3.53 -12.16
C ILE A 167 -4.54 3.29 -13.43
N GLY A 168 -4.93 2.04 -13.72
CA GLY A 168 -5.70 1.69 -14.91
C GLY A 168 -7.08 2.35 -14.99
N LEU A 169 -7.58 2.92 -13.89
CA LEU A 169 -8.87 3.61 -13.81
C LEU A 169 -8.73 5.10 -13.48
N ASN A 170 -7.51 5.63 -13.52
CA ASN A 170 -7.17 7.00 -13.17
C ASN A 170 -7.69 7.39 -11.78
N ILE A 171 -7.48 6.49 -10.80
CA ILE A 171 -7.89 6.70 -9.41
C ILE A 171 -6.76 7.42 -8.66
N HIS A 172 -7.07 8.63 -8.22
CA HIS A 172 -6.17 9.52 -7.48
C HIS A 172 -6.31 9.37 -5.96
N SER A 173 -5.51 10.15 -5.22
CA SER A 173 -5.59 10.28 -3.77
C SER A 173 -7.01 10.54 -3.27
N ASP A 174 -7.36 9.93 -2.14
CA ASP A 174 -8.64 10.15 -1.45
C ASP A 174 -8.54 11.21 -0.34
N MET A 175 -7.35 11.81 -0.16
CA MET A 175 -6.98 12.73 0.92
C MET A 175 -7.17 12.10 2.32
N LEU A 176 -6.86 10.81 2.45
CA LEU A 176 -7.02 10.04 3.68
C LEU A 176 -6.07 10.52 4.79
N CYS A 177 -4.88 11.01 4.41
CA CYS A 177 -3.95 11.63 5.36
C CYS A 177 -4.60 12.81 6.10
N ASP A 178 -5.26 13.72 5.38
CA ASP A 178 -5.93 14.90 5.97
C ASP A 178 -7.08 14.51 6.89
N ILE A 179 -7.84 13.48 6.52
CA ILE A 179 -8.94 12.96 7.34
C ILE A 179 -8.38 12.37 8.65
N THR A 180 -7.28 11.64 8.56
CA THR A 180 -6.62 11.01 9.72
C THR A 180 -6.09 12.07 10.68
N LYS A 181 -5.38 13.08 10.17
CA LYS A 181 -4.87 14.21 10.97
C LYS A 181 -5.99 14.98 11.66
N LYS A 182 -7.08 15.26 10.96
CA LYS A 182 -8.26 15.94 11.56
C LYS A 182 -8.89 15.13 12.69
N LYS A 183 -9.04 13.81 12.52
CA LYS A 183 -9.59 12.95 13.59
C LYS A 183 -8.70 12.96 14.84
N ASN A 184 -7.37 12.87 14.67
CA ASN A 184 -6.43 12.89 15.78
C ASN A 184 -6.41 14.25 16.51
N ALA A 185 -6.65 15.36 15.81
CA ALA A 185 -6.70 16.69 16.41
C ALA A 185 -8.00 16.96 17.22
N THR A 186 -9.05 16.17 16.99
CA THR A 186 -10.36 16.29 17.65
C THR A 186 -10.60 15.27 18.76
N ALA A 187 -9.65 14.35 18.99
CA ALA A 187 -9.70 13.30 20.00
C ALA A 187 -8.88 13.73 21.23
#